data_AF-A0A2D6MF46-F1
#
_entry.id   AF-A0A2D6MF46-F1
#
_cell.length_a   1.000
_cell.length_b   1.000
_cell.length_c   1.000
_cell.angle_alpha   90.00
_cell.angle_beta   90.00
_cell.angle_gamma   90.00
#
_symmetry.space_group_name_H-M   'P 1'
#
loop_
_entity.id
_entity.type
_entity.pdbx_description
1 polymer ?
#
loop_
_entity_poly.entity_id
_entity_poly.type
_entity_poly.pdbx_seq_one_letter_code
_entity_poly.pdbx_strand_id
1 'polypeptide(L)' 'MRNEAVISAWLAGRRASTANLSTDGQGLWSYNLLIGDRSDGLTRIFDYTASGNYISQTTSCHVGLAIRGTPGMTLTKPK' A
#
# COMPACT_ATOMS: atom_id res chain seq x y z
N MET A 1 -3.45 2.48 -16.49
CA MET A 1 -3.07 3.08 -15.19
C MET A 1 -1.96 2.22 -14.57
N ARG A 2 -0.89 2.82 -14.04
CA ARG A 2 0.23 2.09 -13.40
C ARG A 2 0.00 2.00 -11.88
N ASN A 3 0.62 1.03 -11.22
CA ASN A 3 0.53 0.87 -9.76
C ASN A 3 1.04 2.11 -9.02
N GLU A 4 2.06 2.79 -9.56
CA GLU A 4 2.59 4.05 -9.04
C GLU A 4 1.53 5.18 -9.01
N ALA A 5 0.63 5.20 -10.00
CA ALA A 5 -0.45 6.16 -10.06
C ALA A 5 -1.52 5.90 -8.99
N VAL A 6 -1.77 4.63 -8.66
CA VAL A 6 -2.68 4.24 -7.57
C VAL A 6 -2.09 4.65 -6.22
N ILE A 7 -0.79 4.43 -6.01
CA ILE A 7 -0.09 4.89 -4.78
C ILE A 7 -0.14 6.41 -4.68
N SER A 8 0.14 7.12 -5.77
CA SER A 8 0.06 8.59 -5.80
C SER A 8 -1.37 9.08 -5.51
N ALA A 9 -2.40 8.41 -6.04
CA ALA A 9 -3.79 8.72 -5.76
C ALA A 9 -4.16 8.46 -4.30
N TRP A 10 -3.71 7.34 -3.73
CA TRP A 10 -3.90 7.02 -2.31
C TRP A 10 -3.26 8.09 -1.39
N LEU A 11 -2.03 8.49 -1.68
CA LEU A 11 -1.35 9.59 -0.97
C LEU A 11 -2.03 10.95 -1.17
N ALA A 12 -2.78 11.13 -2.25
CA ALA A 12 -3.63 12.29 -2.49
C ALA A 12 -5.05 12.17 -1.90
N GLY A 13 -5.39 11.04 -1.27
CA GLY A 13 -6.74 10.77 -0.74
C GLY A 13 -7.79 10.55 -1.84
N ARG A 14 -7.37 10.12 -3.03
CA ARG A 14 -8.22 9.91 -4.21
C ARG A 14 -8.40 8.42 -4.48
N ARG A 15 -9.57 8.06 -4.99
CA ARG A 15 -9.90 6.71 -5.44
C ARG A 15 -9.15 6.39 -6.73
N ALA A 16 -8.51 5.23 -6.80
CA ALA A 16 -7.86 4.73 -8.01
C ALA A 16 -7.76 3.20 -7.98
N SER A 17 -7.72 2.56 -9.14
CA SER A 17 -7.57 1.11 -9.21
C SER A 17 -6.89 0.65 -10.50
N THR A 18 -6.20 -0.49 -10.38
CA THR A 18 -5.66 -1.31 -11.46
C THR A 18 -6.14 -2.75 -11.25
N ALA A 19 -5.69 -3.68 -12.11
CA ALA A 19 -6.03 -5.09 -11.98
C ALA A 19 -5.54 -5.73 -10.66
N ASN A 20 -4.43 -5.23 -10.10
CA ASN A 20 -3.75 -5.88 -8.97
C ASN A 20 -3.58 -4.95 -7.75
N LEU A 21 -3.88 -3.65 -7.88
CA LEU A 21 -3.76 -2.67 -6.81
C LEU A 21 -4.96 -1.73 -6.83
N SER A 22 -5.53 -1.43 -5.67
CA SER A 22 -6.68 -0.52 -5.57
C SER A 22 -6.60 0.34 -4.32
N THR A 23 -7.23 1.50 -4.38
CA THR A 23 -7.40 2.42 -3.25
C THR A 23 -8.74 3.12 -3.35
N ASP A 24 -9.35 3.36 -2.21
CA ASP A 24 -10.54 4.19 -2.03
C ASP A 24 -10.17 5.60 -1.53
N GLY A 25 -8.87 5.91 -1.44
CA GLY A 25 -8.33 7.14 -0.86
C GLY A 25 -8.00 7.03 0.63
N GLN A 26 -8.42 5.96 1.30
CA GLN A 26 -8.10 5.68 2.71
C GLN A 26 -7.27 4.40 2.81
N GLY A 27 -7.78 3.27 2.32
CA GLY A 27 -7.04 2.01 2.25
C GLY A 27 -6.28 1.84 0.95
N LEU A 28 -5.21 1.05 0.99
CA LEU A 28 -4.48 0.55 -0.15
C LEU A 28 -4.53 -0.97 -0.13
N TRP A 29 -5.07 -1.57 -1.19
CA TRP A 29 -5.21 -3.00 -1.34
C TRP A 29 -4.34 -3.54 -2.47
N SER A 30 -3.66 -4.65 -2.21
CA SER A 30 -3.02 -5.51 -3.20
C SER A 30 -3.95 -6.70 -3.45
N TYR A 31 -4.59 -6.74 -4.61
CA TYR A 31 -5.76 -7.58 -4.86
C TYR A 31 -6.84 -7.34 -3.78
N ASN A 32 -7.14 -8.33 -2.94
CA ASN A 32 -8.06 -8.19 -1.80
C ASN A 32 -7.34 -8.04 -0.45
N LEU A 33 -6.00 -7.95 -0.43
CA LEU A 33 -5.23 -7.81 0.80
C LEU A 33 -4.99 -6.32 1.10
N LEU A 34 -5.43 -5.85 2.26
CA LEU A 34 -5.12 -4.49 2.72
C LEU A 34 -3.62 -4.41 3.06
N ILE A 35 -2.86 -3.62 2.30
CA ILE A 35 -1.42 -3.43 2.48
C ILE A 35 -1.07 -2.04 3.03
N GLY A 36 -2.04 -1.13 3.08
CA GLY A 36 -1.85 0.17 3.70
C GLY A 36 -3.18 0.81 4.06
N ASP A 37 -3.12 1.77 4.97
CA ASP A 37 -4.26 2.50 5.50
C ASP A 37 -3.87 3.97 5.73
N ARG A 38 -4.84 4.87 5.65
CA ARG A 38 -4.69 6.31 5.91
C ARG A 38 -5.76 6.78 6.91
N SER A 39 -6.10 5.96 7.89
CA SER A 39 -7.01 6.38 8.95
C SER A 39 -6.38 7.43 9.87
N ASP A 40 -7.20 8.34 10.39
CA ASP A 40 -6.82 9.29 11.45
C ASP A 40 -5.68 10.26 11.08
N GLY A 41 -5.48 10.53 9.79
CA GLY A 41 -4.40 11.39 9.30
C GLY A 41 -3.01 10.76 9.35
N LEU A 42 -2.92 9.49 9.78
CA LEU A 42 -1.69 8.70 9.77
C LEU A 42 -1.75 7.72 8.61
N THR A 43 -0.76 7.79 7.73
CA THR A 43 -0.59 6.75 6.72
C THR A 43 0.22 5.61 7.34
N ARG A 44 -0.25 4.38 7.17
CA ARG A 44 0.35 3.15 7.67
C ARG A 44 0.53 2.21 6.50
N ILE A 45 1.69 1.59 6.39
CA ILE A 45 1.96 0.54 5.41
C ILE A 45 2.19 -0.73 6.19
N PHE A 46 1.48 -1.81 5.83
CA PHE A 46 1.59 -3.10 6.49
C PHE A 46 2.77 -3.89 5.90
N ASP A 47 3.60 -4.44 6.78
CA ASP A 47 4.79 -5.19 6.39
C ASP A 47 4.45 -6.61 5.93
N TYR A 48 4.19 -6.73 4.62
CA TYR A 48 4.10 -8.01 3.93
C TYR A 48 5.35 -8.31 3.08
N THR A 49 6.50 -7.72 3.44
CA THR A 49 7.78 -8.01 2.80
C THR A 49 8.40 -9.29 3.35
N ALA A 50 9.50 -9.75 2.74
CA ALA A 50 10.22 -10.96 3.17
C ALA A 50 10.73 -10.91 4.62
N SER A 51 11.00 -9.72 5.15
CA SER A 51 11.39 -9.49 6.54
C SER A 51 10.22 -9.35 7.52
N GLY A 52 8.99 -9.27 6.99
CA GLY A 52 7.74 -9.15 7.75
C GLY A 52 6.88 -10.41 7.63
N ASN A 53 5.57 -10.23 7.45
CA ASN A 53 4.63 -11.32 7.20
C ASN A 53 4.54 -11.59 5.70
N TYR A 54 5.56 -12.24 5.14
CA TYR A 54 5.60 -12.53 3.70
C TYR A 54 4.37 -13.32 3.23
N ILE A 55 3.63 -12.76 2.27
CA ILE A 55 2.49 -13.41 1.62
C ILE A 55 2.87 -13.94 0.24
N SER A 56 3.44 -13.06 -0.59
CA SER A 56 3.86 -13.39 -1.95
C SER A 56 4.87 -12.37 -2.47
N GLN A 57 5.63 -12.75 -3.49
CA GLN A 57 6.59 -11.88 -4.17
C GLN A 57 5.90 -10.61 -4.71
N THR A 58 4.72 -10.77 -5.31
CA THR A 58 3.92 -9.66 -5.85
C THR A 58 3.48 -8.70 -4.75
N THR A 59 2.99 -9.21 -3.62
CA THR A 59 2.61 -8.40 -2.46
C THR A 59 3.81 -7.61 -1.92
N SER A 60 4.97 -8.27 -1.78
CA SER A 60 6.21 -7.65 -1.32
C SER A 60 6.64 -6.51 -2.25
N CYS A 61 6.55 -6.70 -3.57
CA CYS A 61 6.81 -5.64 -4.55
C CYS A 61 5.82 -4.46 -4.41
N HIS A 62 4.53 -4.73 -4.20
CA HIS A 62 3.53 -3.67 -3.99
C HIS A 62 3.80 -2.86 -2.72
N VAL A 63 4.14 -3.52 -1.62
CA VAL A 63 4.56 -2.85 -0.38
C VAL A 63 5.81 -2.01 -0.62
N GLY A 64 6.82 -2.55 -1.30
CA GLY A 64 8.03 -1.80 -1.66
C GLY A 64 7.77 -0.54 -2.49
N LEU A 65 6.81 -0.60 -3.41
CA LEU A 65 6.37 0.57 -4.17
C LEU A 65 5.69 1.61 -3.27
N ALA A 66 4.83 1.18 -2.35
CA ALA A 66 4.15 2.06 -1.40
C ALA A 66 5.16 2.78 -0.49
N ILE A 67 6.18 2.07 0.00
CA ILE A 67 7.26 2.67 0.81
C ILE A 67 8.01 3.73 0.00
N ARG A 68 8.39 3.43 -1.25
CA ARG A 68 9.10 4.39 -2.12
C ARG A 68 8.27 5.65 -2.39
N GLY A 69 6.95 5.50 -2.50
CA GLY A 69 6.03 6.63 -2.64
C GLY A 69 5.84 7.45 -1.37
N THR A 70 6.23 6.91 -0.20
CA THR A 70 5.99 7.52 1.12
C THR A 70 7.29 7.65 1.92
N PRO A 71 8.20 8.58 1.54
CA PRO A 71 9.49 8.74 2.21
C PRO A 71 9.32 9.03 3.70
N GLY A 72 10.09 8.34 4.55
CA GLY A 72 10.06 8.52 6.00
C GLY A 72 8.97 7.73 6.74
N MET A 73 8.17 6.93 6.02
CA MET A 73 7.17 6.08 6.65
C MET A 73 7.75 4.75 7.12
N THR A 74 7.46 4.37 8.36
CA THR A 74 7.83 3.07 8.93
C THR A 74 6.82 2.00 8.56
N LEU A 75 7.31 0.79 8.32
CA LEU A 75 6.48 -0.38 8.14
C LEU A 75 5.83 -0.78 9.48
N THR A 76 4.54 -1.06 9.42
CA THR A 76 3.72 -1.48 10.57
C THR A 76 3.48 -2.97 10.45
N LYS A 77 3.56 -3.71 11.56
CA LYS A 77 3.19 -5.13 11.50
C LYS A 77 1.70 -5.28 11.18
N PRO A 78 1.32 -6.19 10.27
CA PRO A 78 -0.08 -6.55 10.07
C PRO A 78 -0.71 -7.00 11.39
N LYS A 79 -1.95 -6.58 11.65
CA LYS A 79 -2.76 -7.10 12.77
C LYS A 79 -3.22 -8.52 12.51
#